data_AF-A0A445GSK0-F1
#
_entry.id   AF-A0A445GSK0-F1
#
_cell.length_a   1.000
_cell.length_b   1.000
_cell.length_c   1.000
_cell.angle_alpha   90.00
_cell.angle_beta   90.00
_cell.angle_gamma   90.00
#
_symmetry.space_group_name_H-M   'P 1'
#
loop_
_entity.id
_entity.type
_entity.pdbx_description
1 polymer ?
#
loop_
_entity_poly.entity_id
_entity_poly.type
_entity_poly.pdbx_seq_one_letter_code
_entity_poly.pdbx_strand_id
1 'polypeptide(L)'
;MHNGIISFPLTDRCESHLCPLLSLTPPVATGEEVVPLPLSLILTHCYSSFTNHNISIVGTSPSLLSECFCDYYYSKFGIFSYLEKLKKTQLLVWVSKSIMGEQLGLLKVIVVQGKRLVIRDFKTSDPYVVLKLGNQTAKTKVINSCLNPVWNEELNFTLTEPLGVLNLEVFDKDLLKADDKMGNAFLNLQPIVSAARLRDILRVSSGETTLRKVIPDGENCLVRESSINCVNGEVVQNVWLRLRGVESGELELTIKLVTHVAPAI
;
A
#
# COMPACT_ATOMS: atom_id res chain seq x y z
N MET A 1 -62.30 -22.75 37.28
CA MET A 1 -62.67 -21.36 37.64
C MET A 1 -61.37 -20.58 37.65
N HIS A 2 -61.02 -19.64 36.77
CA HIS A 2 -61.70 -18.91 35.71
C HIS A 2 -60.81 -18.95 34.45
N ASN A 3 -61.42 -19.20 33.29
CA ASN A 3 -60.83 -18.88 31.99
C ASN A 3 -60.94 -17.36 31.80
N GLY A 4 -59.81 -16.69 31.56
CA GLY A 4 -59.77 -15.29 31.16
C GLY A 4 -59.13 -15.17 29.79
N ILE A 5 -59.93 -15.25 28.73
CA ILE A 5 -59.51 -14.83 27.39
C ILE A 5 -59.71 -13.31 27.36
N ILE A 6 -58.62 -12.55 27.27
CA ILE A 6 -58.69 -11.12 26.98
C ILE A 6 -58.38 -10.96 25.50
N SER A 7 -59.42 -10.67 24.71
CA SER A 7 -59.31 -10.30 23.31
C SER A 7 -59.27 -8.78 23.21
N PHE A 8 -58.26 -8.21 22.55
CA PHE A 8 -58.28 -6.80 22.13
C PHE A 8 -58.50 -6.72 20.61
N PRO A 9 -59.38 -5.84 20.12
CA PRO A 9 -59.48 -5.57 18.69
C PRO A 9 -58.24 -4.82 18.21
N LEU A 10 -57.83 -5.13 16.99
CA LEU A 10 -56.78 -4.43 16.25
C LEU A 10 -57.18 -2.96 16.06
N THR A 11 -56.64 -2.08 16.90
CA THR A 11 -56.58 -0.65 16.60
C THR A 11 -55.25 -0.09 17.05
N ASP A 12 -54.57 0.52 16.08
CA ASP A 12 -53.39 1.37 16.14
C ASP A 12 -53.01 1.91 17.53
N ARG A 13 -51.88 1.40 18.04
CA ARG A 13 -50.79 2.09 18.75
C ARG A 13 -50.04 1.06 19.60
N CYS A 14 -48.78 0.82 19.28
CA CYS A 14 -47.85 0.22 20.24
C CYS A 14 -47.60 1.24 21.35
N GLU A 15 -48.42 1.22 22.39
CA GLU A 15 -48.11 1.90 23.65
C GLU A 15 -47.08 1.10 24.46
N SER A 16 -46.19 1.87 25.07
CA SER A 16 -44.89 1.56 25.67
C SER A 16 -44.89 0.68 26.92
N HIS A 17 -45.81 -0.27 27.05
CA HIS A 17 -45.93 -1.06 28.27
C HIS A 17 -45.93 -2.55 27.99
N LEU A 18 -44.74 -3.12 27.73
CA LEU A 18 -44.39 -4.54 27.96
C LEU A 18 -42.87 -4.74 27.76
N CYS A 19 -42.10 -4.08 28.63
CA CYS A 19 -40.69 -4.42 28.87
C CYS A 19 -40.39 -4.27 30.36
N PRO A 20 -40.71 -5.26 31.22
CA PRO A 20 -39.99 -5.44 32.45
C PRO A 20 -39.03 -6.64 32.31
N LEU A 21 -37.80 -6.44 32.78
CA LEU A 21 -36.73 -7.44 32.98
C LEU A 21 -35.79 -7.70 31.81
N LEU A 22 -35.01 -6.68 31.45
CA LEU A 22 -33.59 -6.83 31.07
C LEU A 22 -32.90 -5.49 31.36
N SER A 23 -32.77 -5.16 32.65
CA SER A 23 -31.85 -4.11 33.10
C SER A 23 -30.42 -4.65 33.00
N LEU A 24 -29.87 -4.69 31.79
CA LEU A 24 -28.42 -4.78 31.63
C LEU A 24 -27.89 -3.36 31.85
N THR A 25 -27.41 -3.10 33.07
CA THR A 25 -26.55 -1.95 33.32
C THR A 25 -25.31 -2.10 32.42
N PRO A 26 -24.91 -1.07 31.66
CA PRO A 26 -23.67 -1.14 30.90
C PRO A 26 -22.49 -1.28 31.87
N PRO A 27 -21.44 -2.06 31.54
CA PRO A 27 -20.23 -2.07 32.35
C PRO A 27 -19.61 -0.67 32.33
N VAL A 28 -19.23 -0.21 33.52
CA VAL A 28 -18.49 1.03 33.75
C VAL A 28 -17.21 1.01 32.91
N ALA A 29 -16.97 2.12 32.21
CA ALA A 29 -15.78 2.34 31.42
C ALA A 29 -14.51 2.22 32.29
N THR A 30 -13.85 1.06 32.18
CA THR A 30 -12.42 0.93 32.46
C THR A 30 -11.79 0.57 31.12
N GLY A 31 -10.79 1.35 30.70
CA GLY A 31 -10.37 1.48 29.31
C GLY A 31 -9.63 0.27 28.75
N GLU A 32 -10.35 -0.82 28.48
CA GLU A 32 -9.89 -1.91 27.61
C GLU A 32 -10.67 -1.90 26.28
N GLU A 33 -9.92 -2.08 25.20
CA GLU A 33 -10.36 -2.00 23.82
C GLU A 33 -11.30 -3.17 23.48
N VAL A 34 -12.58 -2.87 23.23
CA VAL A 34 -13.60 -3.86 22.88
C VAL A 34 -13.42 -4.27 21.41
N VAL A 35 -12.80 -5.43 21.18
CA VAL A 35 -12.67 -6.03 19.85
C VAL A 35 -14.02 -6.64 19.43
N PRO A 36 -14.59 -6.30 18.25
CA PRO A 36 -15.89 -6.82 17.84
C PRO A 36 -15.78 -8.30 17.42
N LEU A 37 -16.57 -9.17 18.03
CA LEU A 37 -16.73 -10.56 17.63
C LEU A 37 -17.40 -10.65 16.24
N PRO A 38 -17.01 -11.63 15.38
CA PRO A 38 -17.60 -11.79 14.07
C PRO A 38 -19.10 -12.12 14.16
N LEU A 39 -19.89 -11.59 13.22
CA LEU A 39 -21.36 -11.67 13.14
C LEU A 39 -21.93 -13.09 13.33
N SER A 40 -21.18 -14.12 12.95
CA SER A 40 -21.58 -15.52 13.13
C SER A 40 -21.69 -15.94 14.61
N LEU A 41 -20.84 -15.40 15.48
CA LEU A 41 -20.84 -15.68 16.93
C LEU A 41 -21.99 -14.98 17.65
N ILE A 42 -22.36 -13.77 17.21
CA ILE A 42 -23.49 -13.00 17.78
C ILE A 42 -24.81 -13.71 17.51
N LEU A 43 -25.02 -14.20 16.28
CA LEU A 43 -26.23 -14.93 15.90
C LEU A 43 -26.37 -16.27 16.65
N THR A 44 -25.25 -16.97 16.88
CA THR A 44 -25.25 -18.26 17.58
C THR A 44 -25.54 -18.10 19.09
N HIS A 45 -25.02 -17.03 19.72
CA HIS A 45 -25.28 -16.75 21.14
C HIS A 45 -26.72 -16.30 21.42
N CYS A 46 -27.34 -15.55 20.50
CA CYS A 46 -28.74 -15.14 20.63
C CYS A 46 -29.70 -16.34 20.51
N TYR A 47 -29.40 -17.32 19.65
CA TYR A 47 -30.21 -18.53 19.52
C TYR A 47 -30.14 -19.41 20.76
N SER A 48 -28.95 -19.55 21.39
CA SER A 48 -28.77 -20.36 22.60
C SER A 48 -29.38 -19.76 23.86
N SER A 49 -29.50 -18.43 23.93
CA SER A 49 -30.10 -17.75 25.09
C SER A 49 -31.63 -17.83 25.07
N PHE A 50 -32.24 -17.98 23.89
CA PHE A 50 -33.69 -18.11 23.71
C PHE A 50 -34.24 -19.48 24.15
N THR A 51 -33.47 -20.56 24.00
CA THR A 51 -33.90 -21.91 24.36
C THR A 51 -33.84 -22.21 25.86
N ASN A 52 -33.11 -21.40 26.65
CA ASN A 52 -32.85 -21.68 28.07
C ASN A 52 -33.86 -21.05 29.06
N HIS A 53 -34.89 -20.33 28.59
CA HIS A 53 -35.85 -19.64 29.46
C HIS A 53 -37.32 -20.07 29.33
N ASN A 54 -37.62 -21.18 28.63
CA ASN A 54 -38.99 -21.76 28.57
C ASN A 54 -40.10 -20.73 28.29
N ILE A 55 -39.85 -19.77 27.39
CA ILE A 55 -40.86 -18.82 26.93
C ILE A 55 -41.56 -19.44 25.72
N SER A 56 -42.75 -19.98 25.93
CA SER A 56 -43.62 -20.45 24.85
C SER A 56 -44.39 -19.28 24.25
N ILE A 57 -44.04 -18.89 23.03
CA ILE A 57 -44.78 -17.89 22.26
C ILE A 57 -45.98 -18.59 21.62
N VAL A 58 -47.17 -18.42 22.18
CA VAL A 58 -48.42 -18.91 21.60
C VAL A 58 -48.99 -17.82 20.68
N GLY A 59 -49.06 -18.10 19.38
CA GLY A 59 -49.95 -17.35 18.48
C GLY A 59 -49.32 -16.30 17.55
N THR A 60 -48.07 -16.45 17.11
CA THR A 60 -47.56 -15.70 15.96
C THR A 60 -46.88 -16.63 14.97
N SER A 61 -47.10 -16.43 13.68
CA SER A 61 -46.38 -17.18 12.64
C SER A 61 -44.87 -16.90 12.76
N PRO A 62 -44.00 -17.88 12.49
CA PRO A 62 -42.53 -17.71 12.56
C PRO A 62 -41.97 -16.54 11.75
N SER A 63 -42.72 -16.08 10.73
CA SER A 63 -42.38 -14.91 9.92
C SER A 63 -42.41 -13.59 10.70
N LEU A 64 -43.37 -13.39 11.61
CA LEU A 64 -43.60 -12.12 12.31
C LEU A 64 -42.58 -11.87 13.43
N LEU A 65 -42.03 -12.92 14.04
CA LEU A 65 -40.95 -12.80 15.03
C LEU A 65 -39.61 -12.43 14.37
N SER A 66 -39.39 -12.82 13.11
CA SER A 66 -38.19 -12.42 12.36
C SER A 66 -38.22 -10.95 11.93
N GLU A 67 -39.42 -10.43 11.62
CA GLU A 67 -39.61 -9.03 11.21
C GLU A 67 -39.48 -8.07 12.42
N CYS A 68 -40.11 -8.38 13.57
CA CYS A 68 -39.98 -7.55 14.77
C CYS A 68 -38.56 -7.54 15.38
N PHE A 69 -37.81 -8.64 15.32
CA PHE A 69 -36.42 -8.68 15.77
C PHE A 69 -35.49 -7.93 14.82
N CYS A 70 -35.71 -8.04 13.51
CA CYS A 70 -35.03 -7.22 12.53
C CYS A 70 -35.30 -5.74 12.82
N ASP A 71 -36.55 -5.30 12.91
CA ASP A 71 -36.89 -3.89 13.05
C ASP A 71 -36.36 -3.26 14.36
N TYR A 72 -36.32 -4.02 15.46
CA TYR A 72 -35.68 -3.57 16.69
C TYR A 72 -34.15 -3.45 16.55
N TYR A 73 -33.50 -4.39 15.87
CA TYR A 73 -32.06 -4.32 15.62
C TYR A 73 -31.69 -3.22 14.59
N TYR A 74 -32.55 -3.02 13.57
CA TYR A 74 -32.44 -1.99 12.55
C TYR A 74 -32.62 -0.58 13.13
N SER A 75 -33.59 -0.41 14.02
CA SER A 75 -33.88 0.87 14.69
C SER A 75 -32.84 1.21 15.76
N LYS A 76 -32.35 0.22 16.53
CA LYS A 76 -31.56 0.47 17.75
C LYS A 76 -30.04 0.31 17.59
N PHE A 77 -29.56 -0.51 16.65
CA PHE A 77 -28.12 -0.80 16.52
C PHE A 77 -27.44 -0.18 15.30
N GLY A 78 -28.17 0.54 14.44
CA GLY A 78 -27.55 1.32 13.36
C GLY A 78 -26.69 0.52 12.38
N ILE A 79 -26.84 -0.81 12.34
CA ILE A 79 -25.97 -1.71 11.58
C ILE A 79 -26.08 -1.46 10.08
N PHE A 80 -27.22 -1.02 9.55
CA PHE A 80 -27.33 -0.64 8.14
C PHE A 80 -26.54 0.63 7.83
N SER A 81 -26.63 1.65 8.70
CA SER A 81 -25.79 2.85 8.61
C SER A 81 -24.31 2.50 8.75
N TYR A 82 -23.97 1.60 9.67
CA TYR A 82 -22.60 1.14 9.88
C TYR A 82 -22.07 0.31 8.70
N LEU A 83 -22.87 -0.60 8.12
CA LEU A 83 -22.51 -1.40 6.95
C LEU A 83 -22.43 -0.54 5.68
N GLU A 84 -23.32 0.43 5.49
CA GLU A 84 -23.20 1.43 4.42
C GLU A 84 -21.97 2.31 4.63
N LYS A 85 -21.68 2.69 5.88
CA LYS A 85 -20.49 3.45 6.23
C LYS A 85 -19.24 2.63 5.98
N LEU A 86 -19.23 1.33 6.31
CA LEU A 86 -18.16 0.38 6.03
C LEU A 86 -17.96 0.17 4.52
N LYS A 87 -19.04 -0.03 3.77
CA LYS A 87 -19.01 -0.11 2.29
C LYS A 87 -18.53 1.20 1.69
N LYS A 88 -18.98 2.36 2.18
CA LYS A 88 -18.48 3.68 1.76
C LYS A 88 -17.02 3.87 2.12
N THR A 89 -16.54 3.45 3.30
CA THR A 89 -15.12 3.53 3.64
C THR A 89 -14.28 2.58 2.81
N GLN A 90 -14.70 1.33 2.59
CA GLN A 90 -13.98 0.40 1.71
C GLN A 90 -14.00 0.88 0.26
N LEU A 91 -15.14 1.40 -0.21
CA LEU A 91 -15.25 1.99 -1.53
C LEU A 91 -14.39 3.25 -1.64
N LEU A 92 -14.36 4.13 -0.63
CA LEU A 92 -13.49 5.31 -0.60
C LEU A 92 -12.02 4.93 -0.54
N VAL A 93 -11.65 3.87 0.19
CA VAL A 93 -10.29 3.31 0.23
C VAL A 93 -9.93 2.67 -1.12
N TRP A 94 -10.85 1.96 -1.75
CA TRP A 94 -10.63 1.34 -3.05
C TRP A 94 -10.56 2.39 -4.17
N VAL A 95 -11.46 3.38 -4.15
CA VAL A 95 -11.46 4.53 -5.05
C VAL A 95 -10.21 5.35 -4.83
N SER A 96 -9.79 5.61 -3.58
CA SER A 96 -8.56 6.34 -3.30
C SER A 96 -7.31 5.57 -3.71
N LYS A 97 -7.23 4.25 -3.49
CA LYS A 97 -6.15 3.40 -4.03
C LYS A 97 -6.16 3.36 -5.55
N SER A 98 -7.33 3.34 -6.18
CA SER A 98 -7.47 3.34 -7.65
C SER A 98 -7.11 4.69 -8.27
N ILE A 99 -7.36 5.80 -7.57
CA ILE A 99 -7.03 7.16 -8.02
C ILE A 99 -5.58 7.54 -7.71
N MET A 100 -5.04 7.12 -6.56
CA MET A 100 -3.73 7.55 -6.05
C MET A 100 -2.61 6.50 -6.21
N GLY A 101 -2.93 5.26 -6.60
CA GLY A 101 -2.00 4.15 -6.67
C GLY A 101 -1.65 3.59 -5.28
N GLU A 102 -1.38 2.29 -5.19
CA GLU A 102 -0.88 1.68 -3.95
C GLU A 102 0.60 2.01 -3.77
N GLN A 103 0.95 2.66 -2.66
CA GLN A 103 2.34 2.99 -2.33
C GLN A 103 3.08 1.71 -1.89
N LEU A 104 4.06 1.30 -2.69
CA LEU A 104 4.89 0.12 -2.46
C LEU A 104 6.04 0.40 -1.48
N GLY A 105 6.49 1.65 -1.40
CA GLY A 105 7.56 2.04 -0.48
C GLY A 105 8.35 3.26 -0.95
N LEU A 106 9.52 3.46 -0.34
CA LEU A 106 10.51 4.47 -0.70
C LEU A 106 11.65 3.82 -1.50
N LEU A 107 11.85 4.29 -2.73
CA LEU A 107 13.00 3.95 -3.56
C LEU A 107 14.09 5.00 -3.33
N LYS A 108 15.19 4.59 -2.70
CA LYS A 108 16.40 5.41 -2.58
C LYS A 108 17.31 5.09 -3.76
N VAL A 109 17.68 6.10 -4.54
CA VAL A 109 18.57 5.96 -5.70
C VAL A 109 19.84 6.75 -5.43
N ILE A 110 20.94 6.03 -5.25
CA ILE A 110 22.26 6.62 -5.05
C ILE A 110 22.95 6.65 -6.41
N VAL A 111 23.12 7.84 -6.97
CA VAL A 111 23.90 8.07 -8.18
C VAL A 111 25.36 8.13 -7.78
N VAL A 112 26.10 7.05 -8.04
CA VAL A 112 27.48 6.89 -7.55
C VAL A 112 28.42 7.69 -8.46
N GLN A 113 28.52 7.31 -9.73
CA GLN A 113 29.45 7.92 -10.66
C GLN A 113 29.04 7.72 -12.13
N GLY A 114 29.62 8.54 -13.00
CA GLY A 114 29.63 8.37 -14.44
C GLY A 114 31.04 7.97 -14.90
N LYS A 115 31.12 7.18 -15.97
CA LYS A 115 32.41 6.72 -16.52
C LYS A 115 32.46 6.90 -18.02
N ARG A 116 33.54 7.51 -18.51
CA ARG A 116 33.78 7.82 -19.93
C ARG A 116 32.56 8.46 -20.58
N LEU A 117 32.03 9.50 -19.95
CA LEU A 117 30.93 10.27 -20.52
C LEU A 117 31.40 10.96 -21.81
N VAL A 118 30.44 11.20 -22.70
CA VAL A 118 30.70 11.89 -23.97
C VAL A 118 31.16 13.34 -23.72
N ILE A 119 32.01 13.87 -24.61
CA ILE A 119 32.40 15.28 -24.60
C ILE A 119 31.32 16.08 -25.32
N ARG A 120 30.83 17.15 -24.70
CA ARG A 120 29.94 18.14 -25.34
C ARG A 120 30.51 19.57 -25.35
N ASP A 121 31.51 19.87 -24.52
CA ASP A 121 32.35 21.08 -24.68
C ASP A 121 33.60 20.85 -25.56
N PHE A 122 34.54 21.80 -25.56
CA PHE A 122 35.82 21.71 -26.28
C PHE A 122 36.65 20.47 -25.92
N LYS A 123 36.71 20.12 -24.64
CA LYS A 123 37.56 19.03 -24.12
C LYS A 123 36.93 18.22 -23.00
N THR A 124 35.91 18.75 -22.35
CA THR A 124 35.27 18.16 -21.17
C THR A 124 33.75 18.29 -21.27
N SER A 125 33.06 18.05 -20.16
CA SER A 125 31.67 18.43 -19.92
C SER A 125 31.51 18.71 -18.44
N ASP A 126 30.44 19.39 -18.07
CA ASP A 126 29.94 19.68 -16.72
C ASP A 126 28.70 18.80 -16.42
N PRO A 127 28.86 17.48 -16.27
CA PRO A 127 27.72 16.57 -16.24
C PRO A 127 26.88 16.64 -14.96
N TYR A 128 25.57 16.47 -15.13
CA TYR A 128 24.61 16.13 -14.08
C TYR A 128 23.57 15.13 -14.61
N VAL A 129 22.90 14.42 -13.70
CA VAL A 129 21.91 13.40 -14.04
C VAL A 129 20.52 13.84 -13.59
N VAL A 130 19.54 13.73 -14.48
CA VAL A 130 18.11 13.91 -14.20
C VAL A 130 17.46 12.54 -14.13
N LEU A 131 16.82 12.24 -13.01
CA LEU A 131 16.12 11.01 -12.74
C LEU A 131 14.61 11.27 -12.74
N LYS A 132 13.85 10.46 -13.49
CA LYS A 132 12.40 10.57 -13.61
C LYS A 132 11.71 9.25 -13.30
N LEU A 133 10.74 9.27 -12.39
CA LEU A 133 9.88 8.15 -12.06
C LEU A 133 8.42 8.62 -12.01
N GLY A 134 7.65 8.31 -13.05
CA GLY A 134 6.30 8.85 -13.22
C GLY A 134 6.33 10.38 -13.22
N ASN A 135 5.61 11.00 -12.29
CA ASN A 135 5.54 12.47 -12.13
C ASN A 135 6.67 13.04 -11.25
N GLN A 136 7.52 12.20 -10.67
CA GLN A 136 8.61 12.64 -9.79
C GLN A 136 9.88 12.85 -10.61
N THR A 137 10.51 14.00 -10.43
CA THR A 137 11.80 14.34 -11.06
C THR A 137 12.77 14.83 -10.01
N ALA A 138 13.99 14.31 -10.02
CA ALA A 138 15.10 14.79 -9.20
C ALA A 138 16.37 14.92 -10.05
N LYS A 139 17.32 15.73 -9.61
CA LYS A 139 18.58 15.95 -10.32
C LYS A 139 19.74 15.95 -9.34
N THR A 140 20.89 15.49 -9.81
CA THR A 140 22.14 15.58 -9.04
C THR A 140 22.73 16.99 -9.12
N LYS A 141 23.74 17.24 -8.29
CA LYS A 141 24.69 18.34 -8.49
C LYS A 141 25.41 18.21 -9.84
N VAL A 142 25.86 19.35 -10.35
CA VAL A 142 26.77 19.46 -11.50
C VAL A 142 28.20 19.23 -11.02
N ILE A 143 28.99 18.47 -11.78
CA ILE A 143 30.43 18.33 -11.56
C ILE A 143 31.15 18.92 -12.75
N ASN A 144 31.88 20.00 -12.54
CA ASN A 144 32.48 20.75 -13.65
C ASN A 144 33.69 20.00 -14.24
N SER A 145 33.79 20.07 -15.56
CA SER A 145 34.93 19.71 -16.40
C SER A 145 35.44 18.28 -16.16
N CYS A 146 34.52 17.32 -16.07
CA CYS A 146 34.81 15.95 -15.69
C CYS A 146 33.98 14.92 -16.48
N LEU A 147 34.65 14.03 -17.21
CA LEU A 147 34.01 12.91 -17.93
C LEU A 147 33.88 11.63 -17.09
N ASN A 148 34.42 11.64 -15.86
CA ASN A 148 34.28 10.55 -14.89
C ASN A 148 33.80 11.10 -13.53
N PRO A 149 32.63 11.78 -13.51
CA PRO A 149 32.13 12.44 -12.32
C PRO A 149 31.77 11.42 -11.24
N VAL A 150 32.07 11.75 -9.98
CA VAL A 150 31.64 10.98 -8.80
C VAL A 150 30.66 11.83 -8.01
N TRP A 151 29.37 11.55 -8.14
CA TRP A 151 28.32 12.33 -7.49
C TRP A 151 28.11 11.90 -6.05
N ASN A 152 28.00 10.59 -5.81
CA ASN A 152 27.61 9.97 -4.53
C ASN A 152 26.39 10.66 -3.91
N GLU A 153 25.35 10.85 -4.71
CA GLU A 153 24.16 11.60 -4.31
C GLU A 153 22.94 10.70 -4.21
N GLU A 154 22.28 10.72 -3.05
CA GLU A 154 21.04 9.97 -2.80
C GLU A 154 19.82 10.82 -3.17
N LEU A 155 18.98 10.28 -4.06
CA LEU A 155 17.73 10.85 -4.50
C LEU A 155 16.59 9.89 -4.16
N ASN A 156 15.51 10.41 -3.58
CA ASN A 156 14.43 9.61 -3.01
C ASN A 156 13.15 9.74 -3.83
N PHE A 157 12.53 8.61 -4.12
CA PHE A 157 11.28 8.53 -4.90
C PHE A 157 10.25 7.66 -4.19
N THR A 158 9.01 8.11 -4.17
CA THR A 158 7.88 7.28 -3.72
C THR A 158 7.53 6.29 -4.82
N LEU A 159 7.54 5.00 -4.51
CA LEU A 159 7.17 3.96 -5.46
C LEU A 159 5.68 3.63 -5.32
N THR A 160 4.92 3.76 -6.41
CA THR A 160 3.48 3.48 -6.47
C THR A 160 3.14 2.49 -7.57
N GLU A 161 2.02 1.78 -7.46
CA GLU A 161 1.43 1.05 -8.58
C GLU A 161 0.58 1.97 -9.48
N PRO A 162 0.59 1.78 -10.82
CA PRO A 162 1.37 0.81 -11.57
C PRO A 162 2.87 1.14 -11.57
N LEU A 163 3.69 0.08 -11.53
CA LEU A 163 5.15 0.21 -11.48
C LEU A 163 5.70 0.84 -12.76
N GLY A 164 6.37 1.98 -12.57
CA GLY A 164 7.06 2.69 -13.64
C GLY A 164 8.49 2.18 -13.89
N VAL A 165 9.08 2.74 -14.94
CA VAL A 165 10.50 2.62 -15.25
C VAL A 165 11.22 3.85 -14.70
N LEU A 166 12.37 3.65 -14.06
CA LEU A 166 13.24 4.76 -13.67
C LEU A 166 14.04 5.22 -14.89
N ASN A 167 13.78 6.42 -15.38
CA ASN A 167 14.51 7.01 -16.50
C ASN A 167 15.66 7.88 -15.97
N LEU A 168 16.81 7.79 -16.62
CA LEU A 168 17.99 8.58 -16.35
C LEU A 168 18.42 9.30 -17.62
N GLU A 169 18.61 10.60 -17.52
CA GLU A 169 19.11 11.44 -18.60
C GLU A 169 20.33 12.21 -18.08
N VAL A 170 21.43 12.17 -18.81
CA VAL A 170 22.66 12.91 -18.48
C VAL A 170 22.71 14.16 -19.35
N PHE A 171 23.06 15.28 -18.74
CA PHE A 171 23.15 16.58 -19.40
C PHE A 171 24.47 17.26 -19.08
N ASP A 172 24.95 18.04 -20.04
CA ASP A 172 26.06 18.96 -19.87
C ASP A 172 25.54 20.34 -19.46
N LYS A 173 26.04 20.90 -18.36
CA LYS A 173 25.57 22.19 -17.85
C LYS A 173 26.24 23.33 -18.61
N ASP A 174 25.45 24.07 -19.37
CA ASP A 174 25.90 25.31 -20.02
C ASP A 174 25.41 26.56 -19.27
N LEU A 175 26.26 27.59 -19.23
CA LEU A 175 25.92 28.88 -18.59
C LEU A 175 25.10 29.80 -19.52
N LEU A 176 25.38 29.75 -20.83
CA LEU A 176 24.84 30.71 -21.80
C LEU A 176 23.93 30.08 -22.86
N LYS A 177 23.78 28.75 -22.83
CA LYS A 177 23.03 27.96 -23.79
C LYS A 177 22.12 26.97 -23.07
N ALA A 178 21.24 26.32 -23.84
CA ALA A 178 20.51 25.17 -23.34
C ALA A 178 21.49 24.01 -23.12
N ASP A 179 21.27 23.26 -22.04
CA ASP A 179 22.11 22.14 -21.64
C ASP A 179 22.07 21.01 -22.68
N ASP A 180 23.24 20.53 -23.09
CA ASP A 180 23.39 19.49 -24.11
C ASP A 180 23.11 18.09 -23.56
N LYS A 181 22.43 17.25 -24.35
CA LYS A 181 22.17 15.85 -23.97
C LYS A 181 23.44 14.99 -24.09
N MET A 182 23.75 14.28 -23.02
CA MET A 182 24.89 13.36 -22.90
C MET A 182 24.46 11.89 -22.84
N GLY A 183 23.22 11.60 -23.23
CA GLY A 183 22.68 10.24 -23.35
C GLY A 183 21.67 9.91 -22.26
N ASN A 184 21.00 8.78 -22.44
CA ASN A 184 19.95 8.34 -21.53
C ASN A 184 20.02 6.83 -21.25
N ALA A 185 19.53 6.43 -20.10
CA ALA A 185 19.37 5.03 -19.73
C ALA A 185 18.06 4.85 -18.97
N PHE A 186 17.66 3.60 -18.79
CA PHE A 186 16.51 3.29 -17.96
C PHE A 186 16.73 2.01 -17.15
N LEU A 187 16.01 1.90 -16.05
CA LEU A 187 16.03 0.74 -15.18
C LEU A 187 14.60 0.29 -14.87
N ASN A 188 14.31 -0.96 -15.23
CA ASN A 188 13.05 -1.60 -14.86
C ASN A 188 13.07 -1.91 -13.35
N LEU A 189 12.06 -1.43 -12.61
CA LEU A 189 11.94 -1.61 -11.16
C LEU A 189 11.20 -2.90 -10.77
N GLN A 190 10.59 -3.62 -11.72
CA GLN A 190 9.94 -4.90 -11.44
C GLN A 190 10.85 -5.93 -10.74
N PRO A 191 12.13 -6.11 -11.12
CA PRO A 191 13.02 -7.07 -10.47
C PRO A 191 13.23 -6.77 -8.98
N ILE A 192 13.46 -5.51 -8.60
CA ILE A 192 13.70 -5.13 -7.19
C ILE A 192 12.42 -5.24 -6.35
N VAL A 193 11.27 -4.90 -6.92
CA VAL A 193 9.99 -5.04 -6.23
C VAL A 193 9.63 -6.51 -6.03
N SER A 194 9.84 -7.32 -7.06
CA SER A 194 9.64 -8.78 -6.96
C SER A 194 10.56 -9.40 -5.91
N ALA A 195 11.81 -8.92 -5.81
CA ALA A 195 12.74 -9.34 -4.77
C ALA A 195 12.27 -8.90 -3.36
N ALA A 196 11.76 -7.67 -3.20
CA ALA A 196 11.20 -7.21 -1.93
C ALA A 196 10.00 -8.06 -1.48
N ARG A 197 9.08 -8.39 -2.39
CA ARG A 197 7.97 -9.32 -2.11
C ARG A 197 8.48 -10.70 -1.69
N LEU A 198 9.51 -11.22 -2.38
CA LEU A 198 10.11 -12.51 -2.04
C LEU A 198 10.77 -12.49 -0.65
N ARG A 199 11.49 -11.41 -0.31
CA ARG A 199 12.06 -11.21 1.03
C ARG A 199 10.98 -11.31 2.10
N ASP A 200 9.83 -10.65 1.88
CA ASP A 200 8.73 -10.64 2.86
C ASP A 200 8.12 -12.04 3.05
N ILE A 201 7.93 -12.77 1.95
CA ILE A 201 7.45 -14.16 1.98
C ILE A 201 8.42 -15.07 2.73
N LEU A 202 9.72 -14.94 2.46
CA LEU A 202 10.77 -15.75 3.07
C LEU A 202 11.14 -15.29 4.49
N ARG A 203 10.60 -14.17 4.97
CA ARG A 203 10.90 -13.56 6.28
C ARG A 203 12.41 -13.39 6.50
N VAL A 204 13.13 -13.01 5.45
CA VAL A 204 14.59 -12.79 5.51
C VAL A 204 14.84 -11.51 6.29
N SER A 205 15.22 -11.65 7.56
CA SER A 205 15.42 -10.54 8.50
C SER A 205 16.88 -10.33 8.89
N SER A 206 17.76 -11.30 8.63
CA SER A 206 19.18 -11.22 9.01
C SER A 206 20.09 -11.90 7.99
N GLY A 207 21.32 -11.38 7.88
CA GLY A 207 22.32 -11.86 6.93
C GLY A 207 22.24 -11.20 5.55
N GLU A 208 23.30 -11.38 4.76
CA GLU A 208 23.31 -11.03 3.33
C GLU A 208 22.80 -12.23 2.53
N THR A 209 21.78 -12.02 1.70
CA THR A 209 21.23 -13.08 0.83
C THR A 209 20.94 -12.51 -0.55
N THR A 210 21.45 -13.15 -1.60
CA THR A 210 21.08 -12.81 -2.97
C THR A 210 19.69 -13.35 -3.28
N LEU A 211 18.76 -12.44 -3.56
CA LEU A 211 17.36 -12.77 -3.87
C LEU A 211 17.16 -13.00 -5.37
N ARG A 212 17.89 -12.26 -6.20
CA ARG A 212 17.74 -12.30 -7.66
C ARG A 212 19.01 -11.80 -8.34
N LYS A 213 19.24 -12.24 -9.57
CA LYS A 213 20.20 -11.67 -10.51
C LYS A 213 19.47 -11.16 -11.75
N VAL A 214 19.94 -10.04 -12.29
CA VAL A 214 19.48 -9.46 -13.55
C VAL A 214 20.67 -9.38 -14.48
N ILE A 215 20.56 -10.03 -15.64
CA ILE A 215 21.64 -10.10 -16.63
C ILE A 215 21.41 -9.06 -17.74
N PRO A 216 22.48 -8.56 -18.38
CA PRO A 216 22.38 -7.78 -19.60
C PRO A 216 21.62 -8.53 -20.69
N ASP A 217 20.73 -7.83 -21.39
CA ASP A 217 20.03 -8.33 -22.57
C ASP A 217 19.89 -7.21 -23.62
N GLY A 218 19.24 -7.50 -24.75
CA GLY A 218 19.06 -6.52 -25.83
C GLY A 218 18.04 -5.41 -25.51
N GLU A 219 17.20 -5.61 -24.49
CA GLU A 219 16.11 -4.72 -24.15
C GLU A 219 16.48 -3.78 -23.00
N ASN A 220 17.37 -4.19 -22.09
CA ASN A 220 17.78 -3.43 -20.90
C ASN A 220 19.06 -2.60 -21.11
N CYS A 221 19.40 -1.76 -20.14
CA CYS A 221 20.59 -0.90 -20.19
C CYS A 221 21.80 -1.48 -19.43
N LEU A 222 21.73 -2.70 -18.88
CA LEU A 222 22.78 -3.22 -18.02
C LEU A 222 24.07 -3.51 -18.80
N VAL A 223 25.21 -3.09 -18.25
CA VAL A 223 26.55 -3.39 -18.82
C VAL A 223 27.06 -4.75 -18.33
N ARG A 224 26.61 -5.17 -17.14
CA ARG A 224 27.04 -6.39 -16.45
C ARG A 224 25.92 -6.94 -15.58
N GLU A 225 26.09 -8.18 -15.13
CA GLU A 225 25.19 -8.80 -14.15
C GLU A 225 25.02 -7.90 -12.92
N SER A 226 23.76 -7.72 -12.53
CA SER A 226 23.35 -6.97 -11.35
C SER A 226 22.68 -7.93 -10.36
N SER A 227 23.23 -8.02 -9.15
CA SER A 227 22.63 -8.81 -8.08
C SER A 227 21.73 -7.93 -7.21
N ILE A 228 20.58 -8.49 -6.84
CA ILE A 228 19.63 -7.92 -5.90
C ILE A 228 19.76 -8.71 -4.60
N ASN A 229 20.28 -8.05 -3.57
CA ASN A 229 20.57 -8.65 -2.28
C ASN A 229 19.63 -8.10 -1.20
N CYS A 230 19.29 -8.92 -0.22
CA CYS A 230 18.76 -8.47 1.06
C CYS A 230 19.93 -8.26 2.01
N VAL A 231 20.08 -7.06 2.55
CA VAL A 231 21.10 -6.71 3.55
C VAL A 231 20.41 -6.01 4.70
N ASN A 232 20.40 -6.62 5.89
CA ASN A 232 19.77 -6.07 7.10
C ASN A 232 18.28 -5.68 6.89
N GLY A 233 17.53 -6.48 6.12
CA GLY A 233 16.13 -6.22 5.79
C GLY A 233 15.89 -5.25 4.62
N GLU A 234 16.93 -4.52 4.17
CA GLU A 234 16.86 -3.66 3.00
C GLU A 234 17.12 -4.47 1.72
N VAL A 235 16.29 -4.27 0.69
CA VAL A 235 16.59 -4.82 -0.65
C VAL A 235 17.45 -3.82 -1.41
N VAL A 236 18.65 -4.24 -1.80
CA VAL A 236 19.67 -3.42 -2.43
C VAL A 236 20.05 -4.02 -3.79
N GLN A 237 20.18 -3.18 -4.80
CA GLN A 237 20.66 -3.57 -6.13
C GLN A 237 21.71 -2.57 -6.64
N ASN A 238 22.87 -3.09 -7.03
CA ASN A 238 23.92 -2.30 -7.70
C ASN A 238 23.80 -2.50 -9.21
N VAL A 239 23.77 -1.42 -9.97
CA VAL A 239 23.61 -1.44 -11.44
C VAL A 239 24.68 -0.61 -12.13
N TRP A 240 25.09 -1.10 -13.28
CA TRP A 240 25.89 -0.36 -14.24
C TRP A 240 25.11 -0.25 -15.53
N LEU A 241 24.77 0.96 -15.94
CA LEU A 241 23.92 1.25 -17.09
C LEU A 241 24.72 1.87 -18.22
N ARG A 242 24.60 1.35 -19.44
CA ARG A 242 25.13 1.98 -20.65
C ARG A 242 24.18 3.09 -21.09
N LEU A 243 24.74 4.28 -21.32
CA LEU A 243 24.00 5.38 -21.93
C LEU A 243 23.72 5.07 -23.41
N ARG A 244 22.48 5.29 -23.81
CA ARG A 244 21.97 5.18 -25.18
C ARG A 244 21.93 6.57 -25.82
N GLY A 245 21.90 6.59 -27.16
CA GLY A 245 21.85 7.82 -27.95
C GLY A 245 23.16 8.61 -27.97
N VAL A 246 24.26 8.01 -27.49
CA VAL A 246 25.60 8.62 -27.42
C VAL A 246 26.69 7.58 -27.68
N GLU A 247 27.87 8.06 -28.03
CA GLU A 247 29.04 7.29 -28.45
C GLU A 247 29.71 6.56 -27.28
N SER A 248 29.57 7.10 -26.06
CA SER A 248 30.15 6.55 -24.84
C SER A 248 29.42 7.04 -23.60
N GLY A 249 29.59 6.31 -22.50
CA GLY A 249 29.08 6.69 -21.19
C GLY A 249 28.44 5.53 -20.46
N GLU A 250 28.82 5.37 -19.20
CA GLU A 250 28.22 4.42 -18.26
C GLU A 250 27.86 5.13 -16.97
N LEU A 251 26.76 4.74 -16.33
CA LEU A 251 26.34 5.20 -15.02
C LEU A 251 26.36 4.05 -14.01
N GLU A 252 26.96 4.29 -12.85
CA GLU A 252 26.87 3.42 -11.69
C GLU A 252 25.81 3.95 -10.72
N LEU A 253 24.88 3.09 -10.34
CA LEU A 253 23.85 3.40 -9.34
C LEU A 253 23.77 2.29 -8.30
N THR A 254 23.41 2.66 -7.09
CA THR A 254 22.89 1.74 -6.07
C THR A 254 21.46 2.13 -5.78
N ILE A 255 20.52 1.21 -5.97
CA ILE A 255 19.12 1.43 -5.58
C ILE A 255 18.77 0.59 -4.36
N LYS A 256 17.97 1.18 -3.46
CA LYS A 256 17.46 0.51 -2.27
C LYS A 256 15.96 0.68 -2.19
N LEU A 257 15.23 -0.40 -1.92
CA LEU A 257 13.79 -0.36 -1.72
C LEU A 257 13.46 -0.60 -0.25
N VAL A 258 12.90 0.42 0.39
CA VAL A 258 12.36 0.36 1.75
C VAL A 258 10.84 0.27 1.64
N THR A 259 10.30 -0.93 1.86
CA THR A 259 8.85 -1.16 1.86
C THR A 259 8.27 -0.76 3.20
N HIS A 260 7.09 -0.15 3.20
CA HIS A 260 6.31 -0.06 4.43
C HIS A 260 5.89 -1.48 4.79
N VAL A 261 6.45 -2.04 5.86
CA VAL A 261 5.94 -3.29 6.42
C VAL A 261 4.52 -2.96 6.86
N ALA A 262 3.52 -3.46 6.14
CA ALA A 262 2.16 -3.47 6.66
C ALA A 262 2.22 -4.25 7.98
N PRO A 263 1.70 -3.71 9.10
CA PRO A 263 1.62 -4.50 10.32
C PRO A 263 0.87 -5.79 10.00
N ALA A 264 1.44 -6.92 10.40
CA ALA A 264 0.78 -8.21 10.28
C ALA A 264 -0.58 -8.09 10.99
N ILE A 265 -1.66 -8.25 10.23
CA ILE A 265 -3.03 -8.32 10.73
C ILE A 265 -3.22 -9.68 11.39
#